data_AF-A0A2K8MB98-F1
#
_entry.id   AF-A0A2K8MB98-F1
#
_cell.length_a   1.000
_cell.length_b   1.000
_cell.length_c   1.000
_cell.angle_alpha   90.00
_cell.angle_beta   90.00
_cell.angle_gamma   90.00
#
_symmetry.space_group_name_H-M   'P 1'
#
loop_
_entity.id
_entity.type
_entity.pdbx_description
1 polymer ?
#
loop_
_entity_poly.entity_id
_entity_poly.type
_entity_poly.pdbx_seq_one_letter_code
_entity_poly.pdbx_strand_id
1 'polypeptide(L)'
;MDAASAGVRAADAQRRAAALRPNPSINVEAENVIGNGAYSGLSSAETTVGMSLPLELGGKGAARVRVAEAQADLRLKVTRAFNDSAAAERRLVIVRE
;
A
#
# COMPACT_ATOMS: atom_id res chain seq x y z
N MET A 1 -0.54 -13.76 -19.79
CA MET A 1 0.40 -14.24 -18.75
C MET A 1 0.92 -13.08 -17.89
N ASP A 2 1.18 -11.91 -18.48
CA ASP A 2 1.78 -10.77 -17.76
C ASP A 2 0.92 -10.19 -16.63
N ALA A 3 -0.39 -10.09 -16.80
CA ALA A 3 -1.28 -9.59 -15.75
C ALA A 3 -1.32 -10.50 -14.51
N ALA A 4 -1.27 -11.82 -14.72
CA ALA A 4 -1.24 -12.80 -13.62
C ALA A 4 0.08 -12.76 -12.86
N SER A 5 1.21 -12.68 -13.59
CA SER A 5 2.53 -12.56 -12.98
C SER A 5 2.71 -11.21 -12.28
N ALA A 6 2.20 -10.12 -12.86
CA ALA A 6 2.18 -8.80 -12.23
C ALA A 6 1.39 -8.80 -10.93
N GLY A 7 0.24 -9.48 -10.89
CA GLY A 7 -0.55 -9.61 -9.68
C GLY A 7 0.16 -10.36 -8.56
N VAL A 8 0.91 -11.43 -8.87
CA VAL A 8 1.74 -12.14 -7.86
C VAL A 8 2.88 -11.24 -7.38
N ARG A 9 3.59 -10.56 -8.29
CA ARG A 9 4.67 -9.63 -7.93
C ARG A 9 4.17 -8.47 -7.05
N ALA A 10 2.99 -7.94 -7.35
CA ALA A 10 2.36 -6.88 -6.57
C ALA A 10 2.04 -7.38 -5.15
N ALA A 11 1.46 -8.57 -5.02
CA ALA A 11 1.15 -9.15 -3.70
C ALA A 11 2.41 -9.46 -2.88
N ASP A 12 3.49 -9.94 -3.52
CA ASP A 12 4.79 -10.11 -2.88
C ASP A 12 5.42 -8.79 -2.45
N ALA A 13 5.25 -7.72 -3.24
CA ALA A 13 5.69 -6.38 -2.86
C ALA A 13 4.89 -5.83 -1.67
N GLN A 14 3.57 -6.04 -1.64
CA GLN A 14 2.72 -5.65 -0.51
C GLN A 14 3.09 -6.41 0.77
N ARG A 15 3.36 -7.72 0.68
CA ARG A 15 3.85 -8.51 1.81
C ARG A 15 5.15 -7.93 2.39
N ARG A 16 6.11 -7.59 1.54
CA ARG A 16 7.37 -6.96 1.96
C ARG A 16 7.15 -5.57 2.57
N ALA A 17 6.30 -4.75 1.97
CA ALA A 17 5.98 -3.43 2.48
C ALA A 17 5.30 -3.49 3.86
N ALA A 18 4.42 -4.47 4.08
CA ALA A 18 3.73 -4.65 5.37
C ALA A 18 4.67 -4.96 6.54
N ALA A 19 5.83 -5.58 6.26
CA ALA A 19 6.88 -5.87 7.24
C ALA A 19 7.71 -4.64 7.63
N LEU A 20 7.60 -3.53 6.88
CA LEU A 20 8.24 -2.27 7.23
C LEU A 20 7.46 -1.57 8.35
N ARG A 21 8.17 -0.75 9.13
CA ARG A 21 7.53 0.11 10.14
C ARG A 21 6.77 1.25 9.45
N PRO A 22 5.75 1.83 10.12
CA PRO A 22 5.10 3.03 9.62
C PRO A 22 6.10 4.16 9.40
N ASN A 23 6.02 4.80 8.24
CA ASN A 23 6.85 5.97 7.93
C ASN A 23 6.37 7.19 8.74
N PRO A 24 7.28 8.04 9.24
CA PRO A 24 6.89 9.31 9.83
C PRO A 24 6.30 10.25 8.78
N SER A 25 5.45 11.18 9.20
CA SER A 25 4.94 12.27 8.38
C SER A 25 5.46 13.62 8.88
N ILE A 26 5.76 14.51 7.95
CA ILE A 26 6.13 15.90 8.23
C ILE A 26 5.01 16.78 7.68
N ASN A 27 4.51 17.69 8.52
CA ASN A 27 3.46 18.62 8.17
C ASN A 27 4.04 20.04 8.29
N VAL A 28 3.71 20.90 7.33
CA VAL A 28 4.09 22.31 7.33
C VAL A 28 2.81 23.12 7.20
N GLU A 29 2.55 23.98 8.18
CA GLU A 29 1.35 24.79 8.27
C GLU A 29 1.77 26.26 8.34
N ALA A 30 1.06 27.12 7.60
CA ALA A 30 1.26 28.57 7.64
C ALA A 30 -0.05 29.21 8.08
N GLU A 31 -0.03 29.87 9.23
CA GLU A 31 -1.18 30.52 9.87
C GLU A 31 -1.05 32.05 9.79
N ASN A 32 -2.11 32.77 10.16
CA ASN A 32 -2.13 34.25 10.25
C ASN A 32 -1.77 35.00 8.95
N VAL A 33 -2.10 34.41 7.79
CA VAL A 33 -1.71 34.92 6.46
C VAL A 33 -2.56 36.09 5.93
N ILE A 34 -3.73 36.38 6.55
CA ILE A 34 -4.68 37.42 6.13
C ILE A 34 -5.08 38.29 7.35
N GLY A 35 -4.33 39.37 7.60
CA GLY A 35 -4.62 40.38 8.62
C GLY A 35 -4.88 41.77 8.02
N ASN A 36 -5.76 42.58 8.62
CA ASN A 36 -5.98 43.99 8.26
C ASN A 36 -5.42 44.94 9.35
N GLY A 37 -5.08 46.19 9.01
CA GLY A 37 -4.51 47.17 9.94
C GLY A 37 -2.99 47.10 10.09
N ALA A 38 -2.44 47.40 11.28
CA ALA A 38 -0.99 47.40 11.57
C ALA A 38 -0.29 46.03 11.40
N TYR A 39 -1.05 44.97 11.12
CA TYR A 39 -0.61 43.60 10.85
C TYR A 39 -0.92 43.20 9.39
N SER A 40 -0.61 44.08 8.43
CA SER A 40 -0.82 43.80 7.01
C SER A 40 0.29 42.92 6.41
N GLY A 41 -0.09 42.00 5.52
CA GLY A 41 0.82 41.14 4.76
C GLY A 41 1.29 39.88 5.51
N LEU A 42 2.39 39.28 5.02
CA LEU A 42 3.01 38.08 5.63
C LEU A 42 3.76 38.38 6.94
N SER A 43 3.74 39.62 7.42
CA SER A 43 4.49 40.07 8.60
C SER A 43 4.03 39.42 9.90
N SER A 44 2.79 38.92 9.94
CA SER A 44 2.21 38.17 11.06
C SER A 44 2.09 36.66 10.77
N ALA A 45 2.55 36.19 9.60
CA ALA A 45 2.38 34.79 9.21
C ALA A 45 3.24 33.89 10.10
N GLU A 46 2.64 32.90 10.72
CA GLU A 46 3.32 31.92 11.57
C GLU A 46 3.50 30.63 10.78
N THR A 47 4.71 30.10 10.70
CA THR A 47 4.96 28.82 10.02
C THR A 47 5.31 27.76 11.06
N THR A 48 4.50 26.73 11.14
CA THR A 48 4.65 25.60 12.06
C THR A 48 5.06 24.36 11.29
N VAL A 49 6.14 23.71 11.72
CA VAL A 49 6.58 22.42 11.18
C VAL A 49 6.38 21.35 12.24
N GLY A 50 5.53 20.37 11.94
CA GLY A 50 5.23 19.22 12.81
C GLY A 50 5.79 17.92 12.24
N MET A 51 6.18 17.00 13.11
CA MET A 51 6.52 15.62 12.74
C MET A 51 5.63 14.65 13.54
N SER A 52 5.07 13.64 12.88
CA SER A 52 4.27 12.60 13.51
C SER A 52 4.83 11.22 13.18
N LEU A 53 4.99 10.36 14.20
CA LEU A 53 5.41 8.97 14.01
C LEU A 53 4.35 8.03 14.61
N PRO A 54 3.73 7.14 13.80
CA PRO A 54 2.78 6.16 14.31
C PRO A 54 3.52 5.12 15.17
N LEU A 55 3.16 5.03 16.45
CA LEU A 55 3.62 3.97 17.34
C LEU A 55 2.58 2.85 17.38
N GLU A 56 2.93 1.71 16.78
CA GLU A 56 2.09 0.52 16.84
C GLU A 56 2.23 -0.17 18.19
N LEU A 57 1.13 -0.20 18.95
CA LEU A 57 1.06 -0.85 20.25
C LEU A 57 0.51 -2.27 20.12
N GLY A 58 1.03 -3.18 20.95
CA GLY A 58 0.58 -4.57 21.03
C GLY A 58 0.73 -5.32 19.70
N GLY A 59 -0.34 -6.02 19.29
CA GLY A 59 -0.33 -6.89 18.11
C GLY A 59 -0.62 -6.24 16.76
N LYS A 60 -0.75 -4.90 16.66
CA LYS A 60 -1.17 -4.21 15.43
C LYS A 60 -0.22 -4.44 14.25
N GLY A 61 1.09 -4.32 14.48
CA GLY A 61 2.10 -4.58 13.45
C GLY A 61 2.07 -6.03 12.96
N ALA A 62 2.00 -6.99 13.89
CA ALA A 62 1.89 -8.41 13.55
C ALA A 62 0.59 -8.74 12.80
N ALA A 63 -0.52 -8.10 13.15
CA ALA A 63 -1.79 -8.26 12.44
C ALA A 63 -1.70 -7.73 11.00
N ARG A 64 -1.08 -6.56 10.79
CA ARG A 64 -0.84 -6.03 9.43
C ARG A 64 -0.04 -7.02 8.58
N VAL A 65 1.05 -7.56 9.12
CA VAL A 65 1.91 -8.52 8.40
C VAL A 65 1.13 -9.78 8.03
N ARG A 66 0.41 -10.38 8.99
CA ARG A 66 -0.39 -11.59 8.74
C ARG A 66 -1.47 -11.40 7.67
N VAL A 67 -2.11 -10.25 7.62
CA VAL A 67 -3.10 -9.94 6.57
C VAL A 67 -2.42 -9.89 5.20
N ALA A 68 -1.27 -9.24 5.09
CA ALA A 68 -0.53 -9.15 3.83
C ALA A 68 0.01 -10.52 3.37
N GLU A 69 0.47 -11.36 4.30
CA GLU A 69 0.85 -12.75 4.02
C GLU A 69 -0.33 -13.56 3.48
N ALA A 70 -1.48 -13.51 4.15
CA ALA A 70 -2.68 -14.24 3.73
C ALA A 70 -3.16 -13.78 2.33
N GLN A 71 -3.08 -12.48 2.03
CA GLN A 71 -3.43 -11.95 0.73
C GLN A 71 -2.48 -12.44 -0.38
N ALA A 72 -1.17 -12.47 -0.11
CA ALA A 72 -0.17 -12.98 -1.06
C ALA A 72 -0.39 -14.48 -1.37
N ASP A 73 -0.62 -15.28 -0.33
CA ASP A 73 -0.88 -16.71 -0.47
C ASP A 73 -2.16 -16.97 -1.27
N LEU A 74 -3.22 -16.23 -0.98
CA LEU A 74 -4.48 -16.32 -1.73
C LEU A 74 -4.27 -15.95 -3.20
N ARG A 75 -3.55 -14.85 -3.48
CA ARG A 75 -3.28 -14.42 -4.87
C ARG A 75 -2.52 -15.49 -5.65
N LEU A 76 -1.56 -16.15 -5.01
CA LEU A 76 -0.81 -17.25 -5.62
C LEU A 76 -1.70 -18.47 -5.89
N LYS A 77 -2.53 -18.88 -4.92
CA LYS A 77 -3.48 -20.00 -5.08
C LYS A 77 -4.43 -19.79 -6.25
N VAL A 78 -5.03 -18.59 -6.36
CA VAL A 78 -5.95 -18.24 -7.44
C VAL A 78 -5.25 -18.27 -8.81
N THR A 79 -4.05 -17.70 -8.91
CA THR A 79 -3.28 -17.73 -10.17
C THR A 79 -2.96 -19.15 -10.60
N ARG A 80 -2.57 -20.03 -9.65
CA ARG A 80 -2.27 -21.44 -9.96
C ARG A 80 -3.50 -22.17 -10.45
N ALA A 81 -4.62 -22.09 -9.73
CA ALA A 81 -5.86 -22.75 -10.12
C ALA A 81 -6.34 -22.32 -11.52
N PHE A 82 -6.22 -21.02 -11.85
CA PHE A 82 -6.54 -20.51 -13.18
C PHE A 82 -5.60 -21.06 -14.27
N ASN A 83 -4.31 -21.14 -14.00
CA ASN A 83 -3.36 -21.71 -14.95
C ASN A 83 -3.63 -23.21 -15.19
N ASP A 84 -3.99 -23.93 -14.13
CA ASP A 84 -4.32 -25.35 -14.21
C ASP A 84 -5.58 -25.59 -15.02
N SER A 85 -6.64 -24.78 -14.83
CA SER A 85 -7.87 -24.87 -15.62
C SER A 85 -7.62 -24.51 -17.08
N ALA A 86 -6.88 -23.43 -17.36
CA ALA A 86 -6.53 -23.04 -18.72
C ALA A 86 -5.65 -24.09 -19.44
N ALA A 87 -4.78 -24.78 -18.70
CA ALA A 87 -4.02 -25.90 -19.25
C ALA A 87 -4.90 -27.11 -19.56
N ALA A 88 -5.87 -27.42 -18.68
CA ALA A 88 -6.82 -28.51 -18.90
C ALA A 88 -7.70 -28.26 -20.15
N GLU A 89 -8.22 -27.04 -20.31
CA GLU A 89 -9.00 -26.64 -21.49
C GLU A 89 -8.19 -26.80 -22.78
N ARG A 90 -6.93 -26.33 -22.80
CA ARG A 90 -6.05 -26.49 -23.97
C ARG A 90 -5.78 -27.95 -24.33
N ARG A 91 -5.58 -28.82 -23.33
CA ARG A 91 -5.40 -30.26 -23.58
C ARG A 91 -6.63 -30.88 -24.22
N LEU A 92 -7.84 -30.49 -23.78
CA LEU A 92 -9.09 -30.97 -24.39
C LEU A 92 -9.25 -30.52 -25.84
N VAL A 93 -8.83 -29.29 -26.17
CA VAL A 93 -8.85 -28.79 -27.55
C VAL A 93 -7.89 -29.61 -28.43
N ILE A 94 -6.65 -29.83 -27.99
CA ILE A 94 -5.64 -30.60 -28.76
C ILE A 94 -6.10 -32.05 -28.99
N VAL A 95 -6.78 -32.67 -28.03
CA VAL A 95 -7.28 -34.05 -28.17
C VAL A 95 -8.49 -34.14 -29.12
N ARG A 96 -9.16 -33.00 -29.39
CA ARG A 96 -10.35 -32.94 -30.24
C ARG A 96 -10.03 -32.65 -31.72
N GLU A 97 -8.84 -32.13 -32.00
CA GLU A 97 -8.27 -32.00 -33.35
C GLU A 97 -7.55 -33.29 -33.77
#